data_AF-J9FQ72-F1
#
_entry.id   AF-J9FQ72-F1
#
_cell.length_a   1.000
_cell.length_b   1.000
_cell.length_c   1.000
_cell.angle_alpha   90.00
_cell.angle_beta   90.00
_cell.angle_gamma   90.00
#
_symmetry.space_group_name_H-M   'P 1'
#
loop_
_entity.id
_entity.type
_entity.pdbx_description
1 polymer ?
#
loop_
_entity_poly.entity_id
_entity_poly.type
_entity_poly.pdbx_seq_one_letter_code
_entity_poly.pdbx_strand_id
1 'polypeptide(L)'
;MLMPLGSCSDDEPNVPGGVPVVGAGDDLPEFDIEFDTTPLEERDEITKDPNKESYDEYFENKTFPNKVVITYSEGKAEVSGHVPGVAVEVKGAGVVVNSTVAGVEYELKGNSSNSYFRLYGDNYTKVILAGVKLNNPTGATINIQSKAPTYLHLAENSVNTLIDGTTYEPVAPMEDMKGCVFAEGKLIFSGKGVLDISANCKNAISSDMNILFRPGNVIN
;
A
#
# COMPACT_ATOMS: atom_id res chain seq x y z
N MET A 1 -17.60 -11.91 -4.61
CA MET A 1 -16.77 -11.42 -5.74
C MET A 1 -15.34 -11.48 -5.26
N LEU A 2 -14.50 -12.31 -5.87
CA LEU A 2 -13.08 -12.36 -5.55
C LEU A 2 -12.45 -11.10 -6.16
N MET A 3 -12.03 -10.13 -5.33
CA MET A 3 -11.35 -8.94 -5.85
C MET A 3 -9.87 -9.28 -6.13
N PRO A 4 -9.23 -8.64 -7.11
CA PRO A 4 -7.82 -8.88 -7.38
C PRO A 4 -6.97 -8.48 -6.17
N LEU A 5 -6.07 -9.37 -5.76
CA LEU A 5 -5.11 -9.12 -4.67
C LEU A 5 -4.20 -7.90 -5.00
N GLY A 6 -3.88 -7.71 -6.28
CA GLY A 6 -3.34 -6.46 -6.75
C GLY A 6 -3.24 -6.34 -8.28
N SER A 7 -2.97 -5.12 -8.74
CA SER A 7 -2.71 -4.80 -10.15
C SER A 7 -1.49 -3.90 -10.31
N CYS A 8 -0.73 -4.14 -11.38
CA CYS A 8 0.34 -3.27 -11.86
C CYS A 8 -0.05 -2.83 -13.28
N SER A 9 -0.75 -1.71 -13.41
CA SER A 9 -1.18 -1.20 -14.72
C SER A 9 -1.50 0.29 -14.63
N ASP A 10 -1.09 1.03 -15.66
CA ASP A 10 -1.48 2.44 -15.84
C ASP A 10 -3.00 2.60 -15.99
N ASP A 11 -3.70 1.58 -16.53
CA ASP A 11 -5.15 1.59 -16.74
C ASP A 11 -5.93 0.95 -15.59
N GLU A 12 -7.18 1.38 -15.38
CA GLU A 12 -8.11 0.65 -14.50
C GLU A 12 -8.42 -0.75 -15.05
N PRO A 13 -8.52 -1.78 -14.19
CA PRO A 13 -8.87 -3.12 -14.65
C PRO A 13 -10.29 -3.12 -15.24
N ASN A 14 -10.38 -3.21 -16.57
CA ASN A 14 -11.65 -3.46 -17.24
C ASN A 14 -11.99 -4.95 -17.09
N VAL A 15 -12.75 -5.30 -16.05
CA VAL A 15 -13.23 -6.69 -15.87
C VAL A 15 -14.40 -6.90 -16.84
N PRO A 16 -14.27 -7.72 -17.89
CA PRO A 16 -15.37 -7.96 -18.81
C PRO A 16 -16.49 -8.68 -18.05
N GLY A 17 -17.72 -8.16 -18.14
CA GLY A 17 -18.89 -8.83 -17.58
C GLY A 17 -19.02 -10.25 -18.13
N GLY A 18 -18.85 -11.25 -17.27
CA GLY A 18 -18.93 -12.66 -17.66
C GLY A 18 -20.32 -12.99 -18.17
N VAL A 19 -20.43 -13.38 -19.44
CA VAL A 19 -21.63 -14.01 -19.99
C VAL A 19 -21.68 -15.45 -19.47
N PRO A 20 -22.81 -15.94 -18.95
CA PRO A 20 -22.91 -17.33 -18.51
C PRO A 20 -22.81 -18.25 -19.73
N VAL A 21 -21.71 -18.98 -19.84
CA VAL A 21 -21.56 -20.06 -20.81
C VAL A 21 -22.22 -21.30 -20.23
N VAL A 22 -23.41 -21.65 -20.73
CA VAL A 22 -24.08 -22.91 -20.40
C VAL A 22 -23.69 -23.94 -21.44
N GLY A 23 -22.51 -24.55 -21.27
CA GLY A 23 -22.10 -25.73 -22.02
C GLY A 23 -22.41 -26.98 -21.19
N ALA A 24 -23.10 -27.95 -21.78
CA ALA A 24 -23.22 -29.29 -21.20
C ALA A 24 -21.81 -29.91 -21.19
N GLY A 25 -21.16 -29.94 -20.02
CA GLY A 25 -19.82 -30.47 -19.86
C GLY A 25 -19.84 -32.00 -19.83
N ASP A 26 -19.08 -32.62 -20.73
CA ASP A 26 -18.63 -34.01 -20.59
C ASP A 26 -17.96 -34.21 -19.21
N ASP A 27 -18.09 -35.42 -18.67
CA ASP A 27 -17.50 -35.85 -17.39
C ASP A 27 -15.98 -35.63 -17.39
N LEU A 28 -15.55 -34.50 -16.83
CA LEU A 28 -14.15 -34.25 -16.53
C LEU A 28 -13.74 -35.11 -15.32
N PRO A 29 -12.56 -35.75 -15.36
CA PRO A 29 -12.07 -36.52 -14.22
C PRO A 29 -11.89 -35.60 -13.02
N GLU A 30 -12.33 -36.07 -11.85
CA GLU A 30 -12.12 -35.41 -10.57
C GLU A 30 -10.64 -35.54 -10.19
N PHE A 31 -10.00 -34.44 -9.81
CA PHE A 31 -8.63 -34.42 -9.29
C PHE A 31 -8.58 -33.50 -8.07
N ASP A 32 -7.78 -33.89 -7.08
CA ASP A 32 -7.53 -33.08 -5.90
C ASP A 32 -6.53 -31.97 -6.26
N ILE A 33 -6.88 -30.72 -5.93
CA ILE A 33 -5.97 -29.59 -5.99
C ILE A 33 -5.35 -29.46 -4.60
N GLU A 34 -4.09 -29.87 -4.45
CA GLU A 34 -3.31 -29.58 -3.26
C GLU A 34 -2.56 -28.25 -3.45
N PHE A 35 -2.72 -27.33 -2.49
CA PHE A 35 -1.87 -26.15 -2.41
C PHE A 35 -0.65 -26.50 -1.57
N ASP A 36 0.53 -26.21 -2.11
CA ASP A 36 1.75 -26.25 -1.33
C ASP A 36 1.72 -25.13 -0.28
N THR A 37 1.56 -25.52 0.99
CA THR A 37 1.56 -24.60 2.13
C THR A 37 2.91 -24.59 2.85
N THR A 38 3.95 -25.21 2.28
CA THR A 38 5.28 -25.16 2.89
C THR A 38 5.78 -23.70 2.88
N PRO A 39 6.29 -23.19 4.01
CA PRO A 39 6.86 -21.85 4.04
C PRO A 39 8.02 -21.78 3.05
N LEU A 40 7.92 -20.85 2.10
CA LEU A 40 9.00 -20.58 1.17
C LEU A 40 10.17 -19.93 1.92
N GLU A 41 11.33 -20.59 1.94
CA GLU A 41 12.57 -19.97 2.43
C GLU A 41 13.28 -19.24 1.28
N GLU A 42 12.78 -18.05 0.94
CA GLU A 42 13.50 -17.13 0.05
C GLU A 42 14.48 -16.26 0.84
N ARG A 43 15.72 -16.20 0.38
CA ARG A 43 16.73 -15.26 0.89
C ARG A 43 16.65 -13.96 0.10
N ASP A 44 16.50 -12.87 0.83
CA ASP A 44 16.52 -11.52 0.27
C ASP A 44 17.96 -11.01 0.19
N GLU A 45 18.63 -11.25 -0.95
CA GLU A 45 20.01 -10.79 -1.17
C GLU A 45 20.04 -9.32 -1.63
N ILE A 46 20.28 -8.43 -0.66
CA ILE A 46 20.39 -6.99 -0.90
C ILE A 46 21.59 -6.69 -1.80
N THR A 47 21.34 -6.31 -3.06
CA THR A 47 22.40 -5.81 -3.93
C THR A 47 23.00 -4.51 -3.38
N LYS A 48 24.32 -4.38 -3.45
CA LYS A 48 25.05 -3.15 -3.11
C LYS A 48 25.64 -2.45 -4.34
N ASP A 49 25.44 -3.00 -5.53
CA ASP A 49 25.86 -2.40 -6.79
C ASP A 49 24.82 -1.37 -7.25
N PRO A 50 25.15 -0.06 -7.29
CA PRO A 50 24.24 1.00 -7.69
C PRO A 50 23.84 0.95 -9.17
N ASN A 51 24.48 0.11 -9.99
CA ASN A 51 24.15 -0.03 -11.41
C ASN A 51 23.09 -1.12 -11.67
N LYS A 52 22.70 -1.90 -10.66
CA LYS A 52 21.61 -2.87 -10.83
C LYS A 52 20.24 -2.18 -10.75
N GLU A 53 19.32 -2.60 -11.61
CA GLU A 53 17.94 -2.10 -11.61
C GLU A 53 17.22 -2.31 -10.26
N SER A 54 17.57 -3.39 -9.55
CA SER A 54 17.04 -3.71 -8.24
C SER A 54 17.67 -2.90 -7.09
N TYR A 55 18.68 -2.07 -7.33
CA TYR A 55 19.33 -1.29 -6.26
C TYR A 55 18.34 -0.43 -5.48
N ASP A 56 17.37 0.16 -6.18
CA ASP A 56 16.34 1.03 -5.61
C ASP A 56 15.18 0.26 -4.94
N GLU A 57 15.17 -1.07 -5.01
CA GLU A 57 14.18 -1.91 -4.32
C GLU A 57 14.51 -2.12 -2.84
N TYR A 58 15.72 -1.74 -2.42
CA TYR A 58 16.20 -1.91 -1.05
C TYR A 58 16.34 -0.57 -0.35
N PHE A 59 15.48 -0.31 0.65
CA PHE A 59 15.60 0.91 1.46
C PHE A 59 16.93 0.94 2.25
N GLU A 60 17.57 -0.21 2.45
CA GLU A 60 18.89 -0.38 3.06
C GLU A 60 20.03 0.24 2.22
N ASN A 61 19.74 0.61 0.98
CA ASN A 61 20.64 1.34 0.10
C ASN A 61 20.34 2.86 0.10
N LYS A 62 19.39 3.30 0.93
CA LYS A 62 18.95 4.69 1.08
C LYS A 62 19.23 5.18 2.50
N THR A 63 19.10 6.49 2.70
CA THR A 63 19.23 7.13 4.01
C THR A 63 17.92 7.81 4.37
N PHE A 64 17.48 7.63 5.61
CA PHE A 64 16.27 8.27 6.13
C PHE A 64 16.61 9.10 7.38
N PRO A 65 17.11 10.34 7.22
CA PRO A 65 17.50 11.17 8.37
C PRO A 65 16.30 11.78 9.10
N ASN A 66 15.11 11.73 8.49
CA ASN A 66 13.93 12.46 8.92
C ASN A 66 12.76 11.51 9.17
N LYS A 67 11.96 11.81 10.21
CA LYS A 67 10.79 11.03 10.56
C LYS A 67 9.62 11.93 10.99
N VAL A 68 8.45 11.62 10.47
CA VAL A 68 7.15 12.18 10.87
C VAL A 68 6.29 11.02 11.37
N VAL A 69 5.69 11.17 12.55
CA VAL A 69 4.83 10.16 13.15
C VAL A 69 3.41 10.68 13.20
N ILE A 70 2.48 9.90 12.68
CA ILE A 70 1.05 10.19 12.61
C ILE A 70 0.32 9.17 13.49
N THR A 71 -0.29 9.67 14.56
CA THR A 71 -1.04 8.86 15.53
C THR A 71 -2.53 9.12 15.36
N TYR A 72 -3.27 8.08 14.97
CA TYR A 72 -4.72 8.12 14.81
C TYR A 72 -5.43 7.73 16.10
N SER A 73 -6.42 8.52 16.51
CA SER A 73 -7.24 8.25 17.69
C SER A 73 -8.63 8.88 17.55
N GLU A 74 -9.69 8.10 17.76
CA GLU A 74 -11.07 8.58 17.91
C GLU A 74 -11.52 9.62 16.86
N GLY A 75 -11.27 9.34 15.57
CA GLY A 75 -11.66 10.24 14.47
C GLY A 75 -10.76 11.48 14.29
N LYS A 76 -9.59 11.50 14.96
CA LYS A 76 -8.53 12.51 14.83
C LYS A 76 -7.20 11.88 14.41
N ALA A 77 -6.28 12.73 13.96
CA ALA A 77 -4.88 12.40 13.77
C ALA A 77 -3.99 13.47 14.41
N GLU A 78 -2.94 13.04 15.10
CA GLU A 78 -1.91 13.91 15.66
C GLU A 78 -0.58 13.66 14.97
N VAL A 79 0.12 14.74 14.63
CA VAL A 79 1.40 14.70 13.90
C VAL A 79 2.52 15.14 14.83
N SER A 80 3.59 14.35 14.88
CA SER A 80 4.82 14.69 15.59
C SER A 80 6.04 14.53 14.68
N GLY A 81 7.06 15.35 14.92
CA GLY A 81 8.18 15.53 14.01
C GLY A 81 7.95 16.69 13.04
N HIS A 82 9.01 17.44 12.77
CA HIS A 82 9.01 18.54 11.81
C HIS A 82 10.21 18.38 10.90
N VAL A 83 9.97 18.43 9.59
CA VAL A 83 10.98 18.27 8.56
C VAL A 83 10.83 19.45 7.60
N PRO A 84 11.86 20.31 7.45
CA PRO A 84 11.83 21.37 6.45
C PRO A 84 11.56 20.80 5.06
N GLY A 85 10.57 21.36 4.35
CA GLY A 85 10.12 20.84 3.05
C GLY A 85 9.00 19.79 3.11
N VAL A 86 8.51 19.46 4.31
CA VAL A 86 7.31 18.61 4.49
C VAL A 86 6.19 19.44 5.11
N ALA A 87 5.07 19.55 4.39
CA ALA A 87 3.83 20.11 4.89
C ALA A 87 2.84 18.97 5.18
N VAL A 88 2.21 18.99 6.36
CA VAL A 88 1.20 18.01 6.76
C VAL A 88 -0.09 18.72 7.11
N GLU A 89 -1.16 18.39 6.40
CA GLU A 89 -2.51 18.90 6.63
C GLU A 89 -3.38 17.81 7.25
N VAL A 90 -4.12 18.17 8.29
CA VAL A 90 -5.00 17.25 9.03
C VAL A 90 -6.43 17.78 9.03
N LYS A 91 -7.38 16.94 8.61
CA LYS A 91 -8.82 17.22 8.69
C LYS A 91 -9.54 16.03 9.34
N GLY A 92 -9.90 16.17 10.62
CA GLY A 92 -10.33 15.02 11.40
C GLY A 92 -9.20 14.01 11.51
N ALA A 93 -9.41 12.79 11.04
CA ALA A 93 -8.38 11.76 10.87
C ALA A 93 -7.90 11.61 9.41
N GLY A 94 -8.29 12.50 8.49
CA GLY A 94 -7.68 12.56 7.16
C GLY A 94 -6.34 13.29 7.22
N VAL A 95 -5.29 12.69 6.68
CA VAL A 95 -3.94 13.26 6.64
C VAL A 95 -3.45 13.37 5.19
N VAL A 96 -3.02 14.57 4.80
CA VAL A 96 -2.40 14.85 3.51
C VAL A 96 -1.00 15.38 3.75
N VAL A 97 -0.01 14.75 3.11
CA VAL A 97 1.39 15.14 3.18
C VAL A 97 1.84 15.63 1.81
N ASN A 98 2.52 16.78 1.79
CA ASN A 98 3.25 17.28 0.63
C ASN A 98 4.74 17.36 1.00
N SER A 99 5.58 16.60 0.30
CA SER A 99 7.03 16.52 0.58
C SER A 99 7.88 16.91 -0.62
N THR A 100 8.82 17.82 -0.40
CA THR A 100 9.82 18.22 -1.40
C THR A 100 11.22 17.66 -1.13
N VAL A 101 11.36 16.81 -0.10
CA VAL A 101 12.64 16.25 0.34
C VAL A 101 12.61 14.72 0.34
N ALA A 102 13.76 14.12 0.03
CA ALA A 102 13.94 12.67 0.05
C ALA A 102 14.22 12.12 1.45
N GLY A 103 14.01 10.82 1.63
CA GLY A 103 14.44 10.12 2.84
C GLY A 103 13.64 10.47 4.08
N VAL A 104 12.33 10.73 3.92
CA VAL A 104 11.42 10.92 5.05
C VAL A 104 10.72 9.60 5.36
N GLU A 105 10.75 9.19 6.63
CA GLU A 105 9.89 8.14 7.15
C GLU A 105 8.56 8.73 7.65
N TYR A 106 7.44 8.15 7.23
CA TYR A 106 6.11 8.44 7.73
C TYR A 106 5.60 7.22 8.52
N GLU A 107 5.64 7.28 9.85
CA GLU A 107 5.11 6.21 10.70
C GLU A 107 3.64 6.44 10.99
N LEU A 108 2.79 5.48 10.62
CA LEU A 108 1.35 5.48 10.87
C LEU A 108 1.04 4.49 11.99
N LYS A 109 0.31 4.93 13.02
CA LYS A 109 -0.11 4.08 14.15
C LYS A 109 -1.44 4.51 14.75
N GLY A 110 -2.07 3.62 15.52
CA GLY A 110 -3.36 3.89 16.15
C GLY A 110 -4.54 3.53 15.24
N ASN A 111 -5.71 4.10 15.47
CA ASN A 111 -6.91 3.71 14.73
C ASN A 111 -7.90 4.85 14.45
N SER A 112 -8.61 4.75 13.33
CA SER A 112 -9.75 5.58 12.99
C SER A 112 -10.65 4.91 11.95
N SER A 113 -11.96 5.15 12.05
CA SER A 113 -12.97 4.57 11.15
C SER A 113 -13.35 5.47 9.97
N ASN A 114 -12.82 6.69 9.93
CA ASN A 114 -13.01 7.65 8.84
C ASN A 114 -11.71 8.46 8.68
N SER A 115 -10.77 7.88 7.97
CA SER A 115 -9.38 8.34 7.87
C SER A 115 -8.78 7.94 6.54
N TYR A 116 -7.79 8.70 6.11
CA TYR A 116 -6.97 8.38 4.95
C TYR A 116 -5.57 8.94 5.16
N PHE A 117 -4.60 8.36 4.47
CA PHE A 117 -3.25 8.91 4.34
C PHE A 117 -2.98 9.17 2.86
N ARG A 118 -2.69 10.43 2.53
CA ARG A 118 -2.27 10.83 1.18
C ARG A 118 -0.88 11.42 1.21
N LEU A 119 -0.07 11.04 0.23
CA LEU A 119 1.29 11.54 0.11
C LEU A 119 1.57 12.01 -1.31
N TYR A 120 1.99 13.27 -1.42
CA TYR A 120 2.47 13.91 -2.61
C TYR A 120 3.95 14.22 -2.49
N GLY A 121 4.69 14.09 -3.59
CA GLY A 121 6.10 14.44 -3.68
C GLY A 121 6.79 13.75 -4.83
N ASP A 122 8.07 14.06 -5.04
CA ASP A 122 8.87 13.57 -6.17
C ASP A 122 10.08 12.74 -5.74
N ASN A 123 10.17 12.37 -4.46
CA ASN A 123 11.33 11.72 -3.87
C ASN A 123 10.98 10.41 -3.17
N TYR A 124 11.98 9.52 -3.04
CA TYR A 124 11.79 8.27 -2.33
C TYR A 124 11.41 8.51 -0.86
N THR A 125 10.55 7.64 -0.35
CA THR A 125 9.96 7.75 0.99
C THR A 125 9.78 6.36 1.61
N LYS A 126 9.69 6.31 2.94
CA LYS A 126 9.30 5.10 3.65
C LYS A 126 8.02 5.35 4.44
N VAL A 127 7.00 4.54 4.19
CA VAL A 127 5.76 4.55 4.98
C VAL A 127 5.79 3.35 5.91
N ILE A 128 5.79 3.58 7.22
CA ILE A 128 5.85 2.52 8.23
C ILE A 128 4.45 2.29 8.79
N LEU A 129 3.92 1.07 8.64
CA LEU A 129 2.69 0.66 9.30
C LEU A 129 3.04 -0.01 10.64
N ALA A 130 2.74 0.69 11.73
CA ALA A 130 3.15 0.34 13.09
C ALA A 130 1.94 0.03 13.98
N GLY A 131 1.15 -0.97 13.59
CA GLY A 131 -0.09 -1.35 14.28
C GLY A 131 -1.23 -0.39 14.01
N VAL A 132 -1.37 0.04 12.75
CA VAL A 132 -2.39 1.00 12.34
C VAL A 132 -3.67 0.31 11.85
N LYS A 133 -4.83 0.84 12.23
CA LYS A 133 -6.13 0.39 11.72
C LYS A 133 -6.93 1.57 11.15
N LEU A 134 -7.03 1.65 9.83
CA LEU A 134 -7.69 2.74 9.13
C LEU A 134 -8.85 2.23 8.28
N ASN A 135 -9.93 3.01 8.25
CA ASN A 135 -11.02 2.85 7.30
C ASN A 135 -11.28 4.20 6.61
N ASN A 136 -11.30 4.21 5.27
CA ASN A 136 -11.79 5.34 4.49
C ASN A 136 -13.12 4.98 3.82
N PRO A 137 -14.28 5.37 4.37
CA PRO A 137 -15.59 4.97 3.85
C PRO A 137 -15.90 5.37 2.40
N THR A 138 -15.15 6.32 1.84
CA THR A 138 -15.43 6.92 0.52
C THR A 138 -14.17 7.09 -0.34
N GLY A 139 -13.16 6.24 -0.19
CA GLY A 139 -11.97 6.27 -1.04
C GLY A 139 -10.88 5.29 -0.63
N ALA A 140 -9.69 5.45 -1.23
CA ALA A 140 -8.49 4.71 -0.86
C ALA A 140 -8.02 5.04 0.56
N THR A 141 -7.49 4.05 1.27
CA THR A 141 -6.99 4.25 2.64
C THR A 141 -5.59 4.86 2.64
N ILE A 142 -4.72 4.37 1.77
CA ILE A 142 -3.38 4.90 1.52
C ILE A 142 -3.29 5.27 0.04
N ASN A 143 -3.07 6.55 -0.27
CA ASN A 143 -2.95 7.05 -1.64
C ASN A 143 -1.64 7.80 -1.84
N ILE A 144 -0.70 7.23 -2.58
CA ILE A 144 0.63 7.81 -2.82
C ILE A 144 0.70 8.33 -4.25
N GLN A 145 0.72 9.65 -4.41
CA GLN A 145 0.73 10.34 -5.71
C GLN A 145 2.17 10.66 -6.18
N SER A 146 3.17 9.96 -5.62
CA SER A 146 4.57 10.10 -6.02
C SER A 146 4.95 8.98 -6.98
N LYS A 147 5.65 9.34 -8.08
CA LYS A 147 6.26 8.38 -9.00
C LYS A 147 7.59 7.80 -8.48
N ALA A 148 8.13 8.37 -7.40
CA ALA A 148 9.35 7.85 -6.77
C ALA A 148 9.04 6.59 -5.94
N PRO A 149 10.06 5.74 -5.65
CA PRO A 149 9.85 4.53 -4.87
C PRO A 149 9.31 4.82 -3.47
N THR A 150 8.26 4.09 -3.11
CA THR A 150 7.69 4.08 -1.76
C THR A 150 7.97 2.74 -1.09
N TYR A 151 8.77 2.77 -0.02
CA TYR A 151 9.05 1.61 0.81
C TYR A 151 7.97 1.50 1.88
N LEU A 152 6.99 0.62 1.69
CA LEU A 152 5.95 0.35 2.67
C LEU A 152 6.43 -0.75 3.62
N HIS A 153 6.72 -0.37 4.85
CA HIS A 153 7.36 -1.24 5.84
C HIS A 153 6.36 -1.63 6.94
N LEU A 154 6.10 -2.93 7.07
CA LEU A 154 5.27 -3.49 8.14
C LEU A 154 6.13 -3.75 9.36
N ALA A 155 5.93 -2.97 10.42
CA ALA A 155 6.71 -3.09 11.64
C ALA A 155 6.60 -4.51 12.22
N GLU A 156 7.72 -5.04 12.74
CA GLU A 156 7.73 -6.35 13.38
C GLU A 156 6.75 -6.42 14.56
N ASN A 157 6.10 -7.57 14.74
CA ASN A 157 5.07 -7.79 15.76
C ASN A 157 3.86 -6.83 15.67
N SER A 158 3.57 -6.30 14.48
CA SER A 158 2.38 -5.48 14.25
C SER A 158 1.35 -6.20 13.38
N VAL A 159 0.07 -5.91 13.63
CA VAL A 159 -1.04 -6.21 12.73
C VAL A 159 -1.63 -4.88 12.29
N ASN A 160 -1.70 -4.68 10.98
CA ASN A 160 -2.19 -3.46 10.36
C ASN A 160 -3.44 -3.79 9.57
N THR A 161 -4.48 -2.96 9.67
CA THR A 161 -5.75 -3.20 8.98
C THR A 161 -6.13 -1.98 8.15
N LEU A 162 -6.35 -2.17 6.85
CA LEU A 162 -6.80 -1.12 5.95
C LEU A 162 -8.12 -1.52 5.28
N ILE A 163 -9.09 -0.60 5.29
CA ILE A 163 -10.43 -0.82 4.76
C ILE A 163 -10.78 0.37 3.87
N ASP A 164 -10.95 0.17 2.58
CA ASP A 164 -11.41 1.24 1.67
C ASP A 164 -12.95 1.33 1.66
N GLY A 165 -13.43 2.35 0.96
CA GLY A 165 -14.86 2.60 0.80
C GLY A 165 -15.47 1.66 -0.24
N THR A 166 -16.79 1.70 -0.36
CA THR A 166 -17.49 1.06 -1.49
C THR A 166 -17.59 1.97 -2.72
N THR A 167 -17.23 3.25 -2.56
CA THR A 167 -17.14 4.26 -3.63
C THR A 167 -15.90 5.10 -3.43
N TYR A 168 -15.32 5.59 -4.52
CA TYR A 168 -14.17 6.49 -4.50
C TYR A 168 -14.63 7.87 -4.95
N GLU A 169 -14.82 8.78 -4.01
CA GLU A 169 -15.27 10.13 -4.30
C GLU A 169 -14.14 10.95 -4.95
N PRO A 170 -14.41 11.69 -6.04
CA PRO A 170 -13.41 12.52 -6.68
C PRO A 170 -12.78 13.52 -5.71
N VAL A 171 -11.46 13.63 -5.79
CA VAL A 171 -10.66 14.60 -5.06
C VAL A 171 -10.18 15.67 -6.04
N ALA A 172 -10.00 16.90 -5.56
CA ALA A 172 -9.32 17.96 -6.32
C ALA A 172 -7.91 18.19 -5.75
N PRO A 173 -6.84 18.22 -6.59
CA PRO A 173 -6.85 17.85 -8.02
C PRO A 173 -7.24 16.38 -8.20
N MET A 174 -7.65 16.00 -9.42
CA MET A 174 -8.08 14.63 -9.70
C MET A 174 -6.91 13.68 -9.45
N GLU A 175 -7.06 12.84 -8.43
CA GLU A 175 -6.08 11.82 -8.03
C GLU A 175 -6.43 10.50 -8.69
N ASP A 176 -5.41 9.77 -9.13
CA ASP A 176 -5.56 8.34 -9.38
C ASP A 176 -5.68 7.63 -8.03
N MET A 177 -6.69 6.76 -7.94
CA MET A 177 -6.99 5.96 -6.76
C MET A 177 -7.45 4.59 -7.25
N LYS A 178 -6.51 3.66 -7.47
CA LYS A 178 -6.77 2.35 -8.11
C LYS A 178 -6.84 1.17 -7.13
N GLY A 179 -6.68 1.41 -5.83
CA GLY A 179 -6.81 0.38 -4.80
C GLY A 179 -6.91 0.93 -3.38
N CYS A 180 -7.12 0.07 -2.38
CA CYS A 180 -7.15 0.43 -0.96
C CYS A 180 -5.79 1.01 -0.53
N VAL A 181 -4.72 0.41 -1.03
CA VAL A 181 -3.36 0.97 -1.08
C VAL A 181 -3.02 1.23 -2.55
N PHE A 182 -2.74 2.49 -2.90
CA PHE A 182 -2.32 2.87 -4.24
C PHE A 182 -1.03 3.68 -4.23
N ALA A 183 -0.19 3.46 -5.26
CA ALA A 183 0.95 4.32 -5.56
C ALA A 183 1.15 4.54 -7.07
N GLU A 184 1.38 5.78 -7.49
CA GLU A 184 1.83 6.12 -8.85
C GLU A 184 3.21 5.52 -9.17
N GLY A 185 4.08 5.44 -8.16
CA GLY A 185 5.43 4.90 -8.26
C GLY A 185 5.54 3.46 -7.80
N LYS A 186 6.78 2.95 -7.76
CA LYS A 186 7.10 1.62 -7.22
C LYS A 186 6.61 1.49 -5.78
N LEU A 187 5.93 0.40 -5.47
CA LEU A 187 5.44 0.09 -4.13
C LEU A 187 6.12 -1.16 -3.59
N ILE A 188 7.00 -0.99 -2.61
CA ILE A 188 7.88 -2.06 -2.13
C ILE A 188 7.54 -2.40 -0.68
N PHE A 189 6.97 -3.58 -0.47
CA PHE A 189 6.61 -4.12 0.83
C PHE A 189 7.82 -4.79 1.49
N SER A 190 8.00 -4.53 2.79
CA SER A 190 9.07 -5.11 3.60
C SER A 190 8.66 -5.24 5.07
N GLY A 191 9.50 -5.87 5.88
CA GLY A 191 9.27 -6.04 7.31
C GLY A 191 8.59 -7.36 7.63
N LYS A 192 8.22 -7.53 8.91
CA LYS A 192 7.72 -8.79 9.48
C LYS A 192 6.34 -8.65 10.14
N GLY A 193 5.66 -7.55 9.87
CA GLY A 193 4.28 -7.35 10.31
C GLY A 193 3.28 -8.02 9.39
N VAL A 194 2.02 -7.98 9.82
CA VAL A 194 0.85 -8.42 9.07
C VAL A 194 0.12 -7.19 8.53
N LEU A 195 -0.39 -7.28 7.30
CA LEU A 195 -1.30 -6.31 6.70
C LEU A 195 -2.56 -7.03 6.23
N ASP A 196 -3.69 -6.75 6.88
CA ASP A 196 -5.02 -7.21 6.50
C ASP A 196 -5.72 -6.11 5.68
N ILE A 197 -6.15 -6.43 4.46
CA ILE A 197 -6.82 -5.48 3.57
C ILE A 197 -8.25 -5.94 3.27
N SER A 198 -9.22 -5.09 3.58
CA SER A 198 -10.59 -5.24 3.10
C SER A 198 -10.83 -4.25 1.96
N ALA A 199 -10.63 -4.71 0.73
CA ALA A 199 -10.89 -3.96 -0.49
C ALA A 199 -12.35 -4.16 -0.94
N ASN A 200 -13.11 -3.07 -0.98
CA ASN A 200 -14.55 -3.00 -1.14
C ASN A 200 -14.97 -2.23 -2.40
N CYS A 201 -14.08 -1.45 -3.01
CA CYS A 201 -14.38 -0.72 -4.25
C CYS A 201 -13.50 -1.15 -5.43
N LYS A 202 -12.17 -1.15 -5.27
CA LYS A 202 -11.21 -1.45 -6.33
C LYS A 202 -10.24 -2.56 -5.90
N ASN A 203 -8.98 -2.53 -6.34
CA ASN A 203 -7.97 -3.52 -5.94
C ASN A 203 -7.61 -3.38 -4.46
N ALA A 204 -7.08 -4.44 -3.85
CA ALA A 204 -6.48 -4.31 -2.51
C ALA A 204 -5.21 -3.45 -2.55
N ILE A 205 -4.28 -3.80 -3.44
CA ILE A 205 -3.02 -3.08 -3.65
C ILE A 205 -2.86 -2.78 -5.14
N SER A 206 -2.55 -1.54 -5.51
CA SER A 206 -2.29 -1.19 -6.90
C SER A 206 -1.09 -0.26 -7.01
N SER A 207 -0.34 -0.40 -8.09
CA SER A 207 0.70 0.54 -8.50
C SER A 207 0.64 0.76 -10.00
N ASP A 208 1.01 1.95 -10.46
CA ASP A 208 1.21 2.20 -11.90
C ASP A 208 2.58 1.67 -12.37
N MET A 209 3.47 1.34 -11.44
CA MET A 209 4.75 0.69 -11.69
C MET A 209 4.75 -0.74 -11.15
N ASN A 210 5.80 -1.14 -10.43
CA ASN A 210 5.92 -2.47 -9.84
C ASN A 210 5.49 -2.49 -8.37
N ILE A 211 4.82 -3.57 -8.00
CA ILE A 211 4.65 -4.01 -6.62
C ILE A 211 5.68 -5.09 -6.33
N LEU A 212 6.45 -4.93 -5.26
CA LEU A 212 7.42 -5.92 -4.80
C LEU A 212 7.10 -6.31 -3.35
N PHE A 213 6.98 -7.61 -3.08
CA PHE A 213 6.89 -8.14 -1.73
C PHE A 213 8.21 -8.79 -1.37
N ARG A 214 8.95 -8.18 -0.44
CA ARG A 214 10.16 -8.79 0.12
C ARG A 214 9.78 -9.88 1.13
N PRO A 215 10.63 -10.89 1.36
CA PRO A 215 10.33 -11.96 2.32
C PRO A 215 10.03 -11.43 3.74
N GLY A 216 9.14 -12.14 4.45
CA GLY A 216 8.89 -11.97 5.88
C GLY A 216 7.60 -11.25 6.27
N ASN A 217 6.99 -10.45 5.38
CA ASN A 217 5.67 -9.86 5.61
C ASN A 217 4.55 -10.86 5.31
N VAL A 218 3.39 -10.63 5.92
CA VAL A 218 2.16 -11.38 5.64
C VAL A 218 1.11 -10.39 5.15
N ILE A 219 0.56 -10.62 3.96
CA ILE A 219 -0.46 -9.79 3.32
C ILE A 219 -1.71 -10.64 3.15
N ASN A 220 -2.81 -10.23 3.79
CA ASN A 220 -4.10 -10.94 3.82
C ASN A 220 -5.21 -10.14 3.15
#